data_AF-A0AAV9ZKT0-F1
#
_entry.id   AF-A0AAV9ZKT0-F1
#
_cell.length_a   1.000
_cell.length_b   1.000
_cell.length_c   1.000
_cell.angle_alpha   90.00
_cell.angle_beta   90.00
_cell.angle_gamma   90.00
#
_symmetry.space_group_name_H-M   'P 1'
#
loop_
_entity.id
_entity.type
_entity.pdbx_description
1 polymer ?
#
loop_
_entity_poly.entity_id
_entity_poly.type
_entity_poly.pdbx_seq_one_letter_code
_entity_poly.pdbx_strand_id
1 'polypeptide(L)'
;MDNDDEPMDAPYQAPPRKTVTVRENVDHTSSKRIAIPAPEQAAVDVARNDERYWKEMSAEFRARVRTAEQENAALRNELKAAQGGLAHRQQEVQYLQQQIQEAVARIEKMNYDESGLHAQIMDDQERVSGLIQQVTTAQRQAAEASTHTYGLQEAINTRDTELGQLRAQVHKRDDEVNHLRLQLKASGRRKTETMPRRRGRVNVELLGTGQPSTIELPLDPAPLPAEGPAPLPTDTPPTRTPAVPAAVAENPVLKRFAAKLDVEVQDLVEAVQSIQIASVETGAQIVVSPQNTPQKNKQVRPDSKAARKEAVKPANQTLCNKAHALLRQTTYRKFKVEQSSDFIFHESATAQEVEEFSRDDNATLKHWQWDFNPGYLSSAWNVVQIERIIVETVKEDGKACRHVEKGEIQVEYLEIVLREQLERYRGDWNLFQPKWWDAQGRIETKAEAVARAKIVLFLRRLNSRNINAQNRKYLYRENTIEAVIALKAEEGANDIATWHRLLAVLRYLGAEGMSEEEEKANTLQGQKIKTYKIKLCVWRESTIAQYMNLVDAQRQRFEELHNGTKSAPRERVQENGKRPAPKGLPECLYNSRWLGSLAPKALKELEVSKDVFALFVAATDRMV
;
A
#
# COMPACT_ATOMS: atom_id res chain seq x y z
N MET A 1 10.88 24.13 52.84
CA MET A 1 12.28 23.73 53.03
C MET A 1 13.10 24.95 52.79
N ASP A 2 14.04 25.18 53.68
CA ASP A 2 14.34 26.53 54.16
C ASP A 2 15.27 27.29 53.20
N ASN A 3 15.00 28.59 53.05
CA ASN A 3 15.85 29.50 52.29
C ASN A 3 16.85 30.13 53.26
N ASP A 4 18.11 29.72 53.18
CA ASP A 4 19.22 30.46 53.78
C ASP A 4 19.55 31.68 52.91
N ASP A 5 19.05 32.85 53.29
CA ASP A 5 19.43 34.13 52.71
C ASP A 5 20.83 34.54 53.21
N GLU A 6 21.88 34.22 52.44
CA GLU A 6 23.20 34.83 52.64
C GLU A 6 23.20 36.30 52.16
N PRO A 7 23.64 37.27 53.00
CA PRO A 7 23.65 38.67 52.61
C PRO A 7 24.77 38.96 51.60
N MET A 8 24.38 39.42 50.42
CA MET A 8 25.30 39.84 49.35
C MET A 8 26.28 40.92 49.83
N ASP A 9 27.59 40.61 49.74
CA ASP A 9 28.68 41.53 50.05
C ASP A 9 28.56 42.86 49.27
N ALA A 10 28.69 43.97 49.99
CA ALA A 10 28.65 45.30 49.39
C ALA A 10 29.87 45.51 48.47
N PRO A 11 29.70 46.14 47.29
CA PRO A 11 30.79 46.34 46.34
C PRO A 11 31.87 47.25 46.92
N TYR A 12 33.08 46.70 47.08
CA TYR A 12 34.26 47.38 47.58
C TYR A 12 34.60 48.62 46.72
N GLN A 13 34.24 49.82 47.19
CA GLN A 13 34.58 51.07 46.53
C GLN A 13 36.08 51.36 46.72
N ALA A 14 36.86 51.16 45.66
CA ALA A 14 38.27 51.52 45.65
C ALA A 14 38.44 53.05 45.88
N PRO A 15 39.35 53.48 46.78
CA PRO A 15 39.53 54.89 47.09
C PRO A 15 40.08 55.67 45.87
N PRO A 16 39.72 56.95 45.72
CA PRO A 16 40.12 57.75 44.56
C PRO A 16 41.64 57.89 44.47
N ARG A 17 42.23 57.40 43.38
CA ARG A 17 43.64 57.60 43.06
C ARG A 17 43.91 59.10 42.85
N LYS A 18 44.57 59.75 43.81
CA LYS A 18 45.14 61.09 43.65
C LYS A 18 46.16 61.05 42.51
N THR A 19 45.84 61.65 41.37
CA THR A 19 46.79 61.89 40.28
C THR A 19 47.75 63.00 40.69
N VAL A 20 48.85 62.64 41.34
CA VAL A 20 49.95 63.57 41.60
C VAL A 20 50.79 63.68 40.33
N THR A 21 50.45 64.64 39.47
CA THR A 21 51.30 65.04 38.34
C THR A 21 52.50 65.82 38.85
N VAL A 22 53.56 65.12 39.27
CA VAL A 22 54.87 65.73 39.48
C VAL A 22 55.47 66.06 38.11
N ARG A 23 55.29 67.32 37.67
CA ARG A 23 56.10 67.92 36.59
C ARG A 23 57.43 68.36 37.20
N GLU A 24 58.39 67.45 37.30
CA GLU A 24 59.78 67.84 37.51
C GLU A 24 60.39 68.24 36.16
N ASN A 25 60.39 69.55 35.90
CA ASN A 25 61.36 70.15 34.98
C ASN A 25 62.74 70.00 35.62
N VAL A 26 63.51 69.00 35.21
CA VAL A 26 64.94 68.93 35.53
C VAL A 26 65.70 69.67 34.44
N ASP A 27 66.08 70.91 34.73
CA ASP A 27 66.88 71.75 33.84
C ASP A 27 68.21 71.07 33.47
N HIS A 28 68.63 71.27 32.22
CA HIS A 28 69.88 70.76 31.68
C HIS A 28 71.10 71.44 32.32
N THR A 29 71.52 70.95 33.49
CA THR A 29 72.83 71.28 34.05
C THR A 29 73.91 70.45 33.38
N SER A 30 74.90 71.14 32.78
CA SER A 30 76.00 70.53 32.03
C SER A 30 76.89 69.66 32.93
N SER A 31 76.62 68.35 32.99
CA SER A 31 77.51 67.39 33.64
C SER A 31 78.88 67.37 32.94
N LYS A 32 79.89 67.94 33.60
CA LYS A 32 81.30 67.75 33.23
C LYS A 32 81.57 66.25 33.14
N ARG A 33 82.15 65.78 32.04
CA ARG A 33 82.61 64.39 31.90
C ARG A 33 83.77 64.15 32.87
N ILE A 34 83.44 63.64 34.06
CA ILE A 34 84.43 62.99 34.93
C ILE A 34 84.83 61.70 34.22
N ALA A 35 86.13 61.53 33.95
CA ALA A 35 86.65 60.33 33.34
C ALA A 35 86.63 59.20 34.38
N ILE A 36 85.57 58.39 34.33
CA ILE A 36 85.44 57.17 35.14
C ILE A 36 86.50 56.18 34.63
N PRO A 37 87.36 55.61 35.51
CA PRO A 37 88.36 54.65 35.10
C PRO A 37 87.72 53.39 34.50
N ALA A 38 88.38 52.79 33.50
CA ALA A 38 87.84 51.69 32.69
C ALA A 38 87.09 50.55 33.44
N PRO A 39 87.54 50.04 34.61
CA PRO A 39 86.78 49.00 35.33
C PRO A 39 85.43 49.48 35.90
N GLU A 40 85.31 50.75 36.30
CA GLU A 40 84.06 51.30 36.83
C GLU A 40 83.05 51.60 35.70
N GLN A 41 83.52 51.96 34.51
CA GLN A 41 82.68 52.14 33.33
C GLN A 41 81.93 50.84 32.98
N ALA A 42 82.61 49.69 33.06
CA ALA A 42 81.99 48.37 32.83
C ALA A 42 80.90 48.05 33.87
N ALA A 43 81.11 48.40 35.15
CA ALA A 43 80.09 48.21 36.19
C ALA A 43 78.84 49.08 35.96
N VAL A 44 79.03 50.34 35.51
CA VAL A 44 77.92 51.24 35.15
C VAL A 44 77.13 50.73 33.94
N ASP A 45 77.80 50.17 32.93
CA ASP A 45 77.13 49.65 31.75
C ASP A 45 76.43 48.29 32.02
N VAL A 46 76.94 47.45 32.93
CA VAL A 46 76.20 46.29 33.47
C VAL A 46 74.93 46.75 34.21
N ALA A 47 75.05 47.71 35.14
CA ALA A 47 73.89 48.22 35.89
C ALA A 47 72.82 48.84 34.98
N ARG A 48 73.22 49.51 33.88
CA ARG A 48 72.29 50.02 32.86
C ARG A 48 71.61 48.92 32.05
N ASN A 49 72.33 47.83 31.74
CA ASN A 49 71.76 46.69 31.05
C ASN A 49 70.76 45.94 31.95
N ASP A 50 71.07 45.77 33.23
CA ASP A 50 70.14 45.23 34.22
C ASP A 50 68.90 46.13 34.38
N GLU A 51 69.09 47.46 34.48
CA GLU A 51 67.97 48.40 34.56
C GLU A 51 67.07 48.34 33.30
N ARG A 52 67.65 48.20 32.10
CA ARG A 52 66.90 47.98 30.86
C ARG A 52 66.14 46.65 30.89
N TYR A 53 66.79 45.56 31.26
CA TYR A 53 66.18 44.23 31.37
C TYR A 53 64.98 44.24 32.33
N TRP A 54 65.13 44.84 33.52
CA TRP A 54 64.01 44.98 34.46
C TRP A 54 62.92 45.91 33.95
N LYS A 55 63.24 46.99 33.23
CA LYS A 55 62.24 47.86 32.58
C LYS A 55 61.46 47.14 31.48
N GLU A 56 62.13 46.35 30.65
CA GLU A 56 61.54 45.54 29.58
C GLU A 56 60.64 44.44 30.17
N MET A 57 61.13 43.65 31.12
CA MET A 57 60.33 42.63 31.82
C MET A 57 59.12 43.24 32.54
N SER A 58 59.29 44.40 33.18
CA SER A 58 58.20 45.12 33.84
C SER A 58 57.19 45.68 32.83
N ALA A 59 57.63 46.09 31.64
CA ALA A 59 56.75 46.52 30.54
C ALA A 59 55.98 45.35 29.94
N GLU A 60 56.63 44.20 29.76
CA GLU A 60 56.00 42.96 29.29
C GLU A 60 54.96 42.46 30.31
N PHE A 61 55.29 42.42 31.60
CA PHE A 61 54.34 42.07 32.65
C PHE A 61 53.12 43.00 32.64
N ARG A 62 53.32 44.33 32.53
CA ARG A 62 52.21 45.29 32.36
C ARG A 62 51.43 45.10 31.05
N ALA A 63 52.02 44.54 30.00
CA ALA A 63 51.31 44.21 28.77
C ALA A 63 50.44 42.97 28.99
N ARG A 64 51.01 41.89 29.53
CA ARG A 64 50.29 40.64 29.88
C ARG A 64 49.11 40.91 30.82
N VAL A 65 49.29 41.73 31.86
CA VAL A 65 48.21 42.13 32.78
C VAL A 65 47.09 42.86 32.04
N ARG A 66 47.40 43.84 31.17
CA ARG A 66 46.39 44.57 30.39
C ARG A 66 45.64 43.67 29.41
N THR A 67 46.32 42.70 28.80
CA THR A 67 45.66 41.70 27.93
C THR A 67 44.70 40.83 28.74
N ALA A 68 45.13 40.31 29.89
CA ALA A 68 44.28 39.53 30.79
C ALA A 68 43.08 40.35 31.35
N GLU A 69 43.25 41.64 31.62
CA GLU A 69 42.15 42.54 32.01
C GLU A 69 41.13 42.72 30.88
N GLN A 70 41.58 42.85 29.62
CA GLN A 70 40.72 42.93 28.45
C GLN A 70 39.96 41.61 28.19
N GLU A 71 40.64 40.47 28.31
CA GLU A 71 40.01 39.14 28.19
C GLU A 71 38.95 38.92 29.28
N ASN A 72 39.26 39.26 30.53
CA ASN A 72 38.29 39.19 31.64
C ASN A 72 37.09 40.13 31.43
N ALA A 73 37.29 41.32 30.84
CA ALA A 73 36.20 42.22 30.49
C ALA A 73 35.32 41.66 29.37
N ALA A 74 35.91 41.03 28.34
CA ALA A 74 35.18 40.35 27.28
C ALA A 74 34.34 39.18 27.83
N LEU A 75 34.94 38.29 28.62
CA LEU A 75 34.26 37.15 29.25
C LEU A 75 33.09 37.58 30.15
N ARG A 76 33.22 38.69 30.88
CA ARG A 76 32.12 39.25 31.69
C ARG A 76 30.95 39.76 30.82
N ASN A 77 31.25 40.36 29.67
CA ASN A 77 30.22 40.82 28.73
C ASN A 77 29.51 39.62 28.07
N GLU A 78 30.25 38.59 27.67
CA GLU A 78 29.70 37.34 27.14
C GLU A 78 28.81 36.62 28.18
N LEU A 79 29.27 36.52 29.43
CA LEU A 79 28.48 35.94 30.52
C LEU A 79 27.16 36.69 30.73
N LYS A 80 27.19 38.03 30.71
CA LYS A 80 25.99 38.86 30.83
C LYS A 80 25.03 38.69 29.64
N ALA A 81 25.55 38.57 28.42
CA ALA A 81 24.75 38.26 27.24
C ALA A 81 24.12 36.86 27.32
N ALA A 82 24.87 35.87 27.78
CA ALA A 82 24.38 34.50 28.00
C ALA A 82 23.28 34.44 29.08
N GLN A 83 23.43 35.20 30.18
CA GLN A 83 22.40 35.34 31.21
C GLN A 83 21.10 35.98 30.65
N GLY A 84 21.21 37.02 29.83
CA GLY A 84 20.06 37.60 29.13
C GLY A 84 19.36 36.61 28.19
N GLY A 85 20.14 35.85 27.43
CA GLY A 85 19.62 34.78 26.56
C GLY A 85 18.95 33.64 27.32
N LEU A 86 19.46 33.28 28.51
CA LEU A 86 18.84 32.29 29.40
C LEU A 86 17.49 32.78 29.94
N ALA A 87 17.41 34.02 30.40
CA ALA A 87 16.17 34.62 30.91
C ALA A 87 15.08 34.68 29.82
N HIS A 88 15.44 35.02 28.58
CA HIS A 88 14.51 35.02 27.46
C HIS A 88 13.97 33.61 27.15
N ARG A 89 14.85 32.59 27.12
CA ARG A 89 14.44 31.19 26.93
C ARG A 89 13.56 30.66 28.07
N GLN A 90 13.79 31.11 29.31
CA GLN A 90 12.93 30.76 30.45
C GLN A 90 11.52 31.31 30.29
N GLN A 91 11.37 32.55 29.79
CA GLN A 91 10.05 33.13 29.46
C GLN A 91 9.37 32.39 28.31
N GLU A 92 10.11 32.02 27.27
CA GLU A 92 9.60 31.22 26.16
C GLU A 92 9.10 29.84 26.61
N VAL A 93 9.86 29.14 27.47
CA VAL A 93 9.45 27.85 28.05
C VAL A 93 8.19 28.00 28.91
N GLN A 94 8.07 29.05 29.71
CA GLN A 94 6.85 29.31 30.50
C GLN A 94 5.63 29.56 29.60
N TYR A 95 5.78 30.32 28.52
CA TYR A 95 4.72 30.59 27.55
C TYR A 95 4.26 29.31 26.84
N LEU A 96 5.20 28.48 26.38
CA LEU A 96 4.90 27.19 25.76
C LEU A 96 4.24 26.22 26.76
N GLN A 97 4.67 26.23 28.02
CA GLN A 97 4.05 25.42 29.07
C GLN A 97 2.59 25.82 29.35
N GLN A 98 2.27 27.12 29.30
CA GLN A 98 0.88 27.59 29.37
C GLN A 98 0.07 27.11 28.15
N GLN A 99 0.59 27.24 26.93
CA GLN A 99 -0.11 26.74 25.73
C GLN A 99 -0.38 25.23 25.80
N ILE A 100 0.56 24.44 26.32
CA ILE A 100 0.38 23.00 26.53
C ILE A 100 -0.74 22.73 27.53
N GLN A 101 -0.81 23.46 28.65
CA GLN A 101 -1.91 23.32 29.62
C GLN A 101 -3.28 23.67 29.01
N GLU A 102 -3.37 24.74 28.21
CA GLU A 102 -4.59 25.09 27.49
C GLU A 102 -4.98 24.04 26.44
N ALA A 103 -4.01 23.40 25.78
CA ALA A 103 -4.27 22.32 24.83
C ALA A 103 -4.78 21.05 25.54
N VAL A 104 -4.17 20.68 26.67
CA VAL A 104 -4.61 19.54 27.49
C VAL A 104 -6.06 19.74 27.96
N ALA A 105 -6.41 20.91 28.49
CA ALA A 105 -7.78 21.20 28.93
C ALA A 105 -8.81 21.13 27.78
N ARG A 106 -8.41 21.47 26.55
CA ARG A 106 -9.27 21.30 25.36
C ARG A 106 -9.45 19.82 24.99
N ILE A 107 -8.39 19.01 25.09
CA ILE A 107 -8.44 17.57 24.84
C ILE A 107 -9.34 16.87 25.88
N GLU A 108 -9.18 17.19 27.17
CA GLU A 108 -10.03 16.66 28.24
C GLU A 108 -11.51 16.97 28.00
N LYS A 109 -11.82 18.19 27.55
CA LYS A 109 -13.20 18.54 27.16
C LYS A 109 -13.70 17.73 25.97
N MET A 110 -12.90 17.59 24.90
CA MET A 110 -13.30 16.80 23.73
C MET A 110 -13.54 15.33 24.09
N ASN A 111 -12.72 14.74 24.96
CA ASN A 111 -12.91 13.36 25.44
C ASN A 111 -14.21 13.20 26.25
N TYR A 112 -14.60 14.23 27.02
CA TYR A 112 -15.89 14.26 27.72
C TYR A 112 -17.07 14.33 26.74
N ASP A 113 -16.99 15.23 25.76
CA ASP A 113 -18.00 15.39 24.71
C ASP A 113 -18.13 14.09 23.87
N GLU A 114 -17.01 13.43 23.53
CA GLU A 114 -16.97 12.12 22.85
C GLU A 114 -17.61 11.01 23.69
N SER A 115 -17.33 10.96 25.00
CA SER A 115 -17.94 9.99 25.91
C SER A 115 -19.47 10.14 25.95
N GLY A 116 -19.98 11.37 25.88
CA GLY A 116 -21.42 11.66 25.77
C GLY A 116 -22.02 11.18 24.46
N LEU A 117 -21.34 11.42 23.33
CA LEU A 117 -21.76 10.91 22.02
C LEU A 117 -21.73 9.37 21.96
N HIS A 118 -20.74 8.72 22.58
CA HIS A 118 -20.65 7.27 22.62
C HIS A 118 -21.81 6.63 23.41
N ALA A 119 -22.21 7.23 24.54
CA ALA A 119 -23.39 6.82 25.28
C ALA A 119 -24.67 6.94 24.42
N GLN A 120 -24.84 8.06 23.71
CA GLN A 120 -25.97 8.25 22.80
C GLN A 120 -26.00 7.21 21.66
N ILE A 121 -24.84 6.85 21.10
CA ILE A 121 -24.74 5.81 20.06
C ILE A 121 -25.17 4.44 20.61
N MET A 122 -24.83 4.11 21.85
CA MET A 122 -25.26 2.85 22.50
C MET A 122 -26.78 2.80 22.70
N ASP A 123 -27.39 3.88 23.21
CA ASP A 123 -28.85 4.01 23.36
C ASP A 123 -29.57 3.87 22.00
N ASP A 124 -29.01 4.45 20.94
CA ASP A 124 -29.55 4.36 19.59
C ASP A 124 -29.39 2.94 18.99
N GLN A 125 -28.27 2.24 19.28
CA GLN A 125 -28.06 0.84 18.89
C GLN A 125 -29.04 -0.12 19.59
N GLU A 126 -29.32 0.09 20.89
CA GLU A 126 -30.35 -0.68 21.61
C GLU A 126 -31.73 -0.44 21.00
N ARG A 127 -32.08 0.82 20.70
CA ARG A 127 -33.35 1.18 20.06
C ARG A 127 -33.51 0.54 18.67
N VAL A 128 -32.46 0.56 17.84
CA VAL A 128 -32.46 -0.11 16.52
C VAL A 128 -32.62 -1.62 16.68
N SER A 129 -31.95 -2.23 17.65
CA SER A 129 -32.08 -3.68 17.94
C SER A 129 -33.51 -4.06 18.34
N GLY A 130 -34.17 -3.24 19.16
CA GLY A 130 -35.58 -3.40 19.51
C GLY A 130 -36.51 -3.29 18.29
N LEU A 131 -36.27 -2.32 17.40
CA LEU A 131 -37.04 -2.17 16.16
C LEU A 131 -36.86 -3.37 15.22
N ILE A 132 -35.66 -3.93 15.09
CA ILE A 132 -35.39 -5.13 14.29
C ILE A 132 -36.18 -6.34 14.82
N GLN A 133 -36.26 -6.51 16.14
CA GLN A 133 -37.07 -7.57 16.76
C GLN A 133 -38.57 -7.40 16.49
N GLN A 134 -39.08 -6.16 16.55
CA GLN A 134 -40.48 -5.84 16.20
C GLN A 134 -40.78 -6.16 14.73
N VAL A 135 -39.92 -5.73 13.79
CA VAL A 135 -40.07 -6.02 12.35
C VAL A 135 -40.04 -7.52 12.08
N THR A 136 -39.11 -8.25 12.72
CA THR A 136 -39.01 -9.73 12.58
C THR A 136 -40.28 -10.42 13.07
N THR A 137 -40.86 -9.94 14.18
CA THR A 137 -42.10 -10.47 14.73
C THR A 137 -43.29 -10.20 13.81
N ALA A 138 -43.40 -8.98 13.27
CA ALA A 138 -44.42 -8.61 12.31
C ALA A 138 -44.31 -9.40 10.99
N GLN A 139 -43.09 -9.67 10.52
CA GLN A 139 -42.86 -10.53 9.34
C GLN A 139 -43.33 -11.97 9.57
N ARG A 140 -43.07 -12.55 10.76
CA ARG A 140 -43.60 -13.88 11.13
C ARG A 140 -45.13 -13.89 11.13
N GLN A 141 -45.77 -12.90 11.75
CA GLN A 141 -47.23 -12.78 11.77
C GLN A 141 -47.82 -12.62 10.37
N ALA A 142 -47.17 -11.86 9.48
CA ALA A 142 -47.59 -11.72 8.08
C ALA A 142 -47.45 -13.04 7.29
N ALA A 143 -46.42 -13.84 7.56
CA ALA A 143 -46.25 -15.17 6.95
C ALA A 143 -47.33 -16.16 7.44
N GLU A 144 -47.64 -16.16 8.74
CA GLU A 144 -48.73 -16.97 9.33
C GLU A 144 -50.12 -16.57 8.80
N ALA A 145 -50.37 -15.27 8.65
CA ALA A 145 -51.59 -14.79 8.00
C ALA A 145 -51.66 -15.23 6.53
N SER A 146 -50.53 -15.20 5.81
CA SER A 146 -50.46 -15.63 4.41
C SER A 146 -50.78 -17.13 4.26
N THR A 147 -50.18 -18.01 5.05
CA THR A 147 -50.47 -19.46 5.00
C THR A 147 -51.93 -19.76 5.34
N HIS A 148 -52.52 -19.03 6.31
CA HIS A 148 -53.94 -19.13 6.62
C HIS A 148 -54.83 -18.72 5.42
N THR A 149 -54.49 -17.64 4.70
CA THR A 149 -55.25 -17.24 3.50
C THR A 149 -55.15 -18.26 2.36
N TYR A 150 -54.00 -18.91 2.16
CA TYR A 150 -53.88 -20.01 1.20
C TYR A 150 -54.77 -21.21 1.57
N GLY A 151 -54.79 -21.62 2.84
CA GLY A 151 -55.67 -22.70 3.31
C GLY A 151 -57.16 -22.39 3.14
N LEU A 152 -57.57 -21.13 3.36
CA LEU A 152 -58.93 -20.68 3.05
C LEU A 152 -59.25 -20.73 1.55
N GLN A 153 -58.31 -20.32 0.69
CA GLN A 153 -58.49 -20.38 -0.77
C GLN A 153 -58.63 -21.83 -1.27
N GLU A 154 -57.87 -22.77 -0.72
CA GLU A 154 -57.98 -24.20 -1.04
C GLU A 154 -59.35 -24.77 -0.60
N ALA A 155 -59.84 -24.37 0.57
CA ALA A 155 -61.17 -24.75 1.06
C ALA A 155 -62.32 -24.16 0.20
N ILE A 156 -62.15 -22.95 -0.34
CA ILE A 156 -63.07 -22.34 -1.31
C ILE A 156 -63.07 -23.13 -2.62
N ASN A 157 -61.89 -23.38 -3.20
CA ASN A 157 -61.74 -24.15 -4.44
C ASN A 157 -62.38 -25.54 -4.31
N THR A 158 -62.16 -26.22 -3.18
CA THR A 158 -62.78 -27.52 -2.89
C THR A 158 -64.30 -27.42 -2.91
N ARG A 159 -64.89 -26.45 -2.20
CA ARG A 159 -66.35 -26.22 -2.22
C ARG A 159 -66.90 -25.87 -3.60
N ASP A 160 -66.17 -25.12 -4.42
CA ASP A 160 -66.60 -24.82 -5.79
C ASP A 160 -66.63 -26.08 -6.66
N THR A 161 -65.70 -27.03 -6.47
CA THR A 161 -65.78 -28.33 -7.15
C THR A 161 -66.95 -29.18 -6.67
N GLU A 162 -67.25 -29.21 -5.37
CA GLU A 162 -68.43 -29.89 -4.81
C GLU A 162 -69.74 -29.30 -5.36
N LEU A 163 -69.86 -27.96 -5.40
CA LEU A 163 -70.99 -27.25 -5.99
C LEU A 163 -71.13 -27.54 -7.50
N GLY A 164 -70.01 -27.64 -8.22
CA GLY A 164 -69.98 -28.05 -9.62
C GLY A 164 -70.54 -29.47 -9.83
N GLN A 165 -70.11 -30.42 -9.00
CA GLN A 165 -70.62 -31.80 -9.02
C GLN A 165 -72.12 -31.87 -8.68
N LEU A 166 -72.56 -31.13 -7.66
CA LEU A 166 -73.97 -31.06 -7.28
C LEU A 166 -74.85 -30.46 -8.40
N ARG A 167 -74.40 -29.38 -9.06
CA ARG A 167 -75.09 -28.81 -10.23
C ARG A 167 -75.22 -29.82 -11.38
N ALA A 168 -74.17 -30.60 -11.64
CA ALA A 168 -74.21 -31.65 -12.66
C ALA A 168 -75.21 -32.78 -12.30
N GLN A 169 -75.30 -33.17 -11.03
CA GLN A 169 -76.30 -34.14 -10.56
C GLN A 169 -77.74 -33.60 -10.68
N VAL A 170 -77.96 -32.32 -10.37
CA VAL A 170 -79.28 -31.67 -10.54
C VAL A 170 -79.68 -31.66 -12.02
N HIS A 171 -78.80 -31.24 -12.93
CA HIS A 171 -79.08 -31.28 -14.37
C HIS A 171 -79.44 -32.69 -14.85
N LYS A 172 -78.69 -33.71 -14.44
CA LYS A 172 -79.01 -35.11 -14.77
C LYS A 172 -80.41 -35.52 -14.27
N ARG A 173 -80.80 -35.10 -13.06
CA ARG A 173 -82.13 -35.35 -12.50
C ARG A 173 -83.23 -34.60 -13.24
N ASP A 174 -82.99 -33.36 -13.67
CA ASP A 174 -83.93 -32.61 -14.50
C ASP A 174 -84.12 -33.26 -15.89
N ASP A 175 -83.04 -33.79 -16.49
CA ASP A 175 -83.12 -34.56 -17.74
C ASP A 175 -83.90 -35.87 -17.57
N GLU A 176 -83.65 -36.61 -16.47
CA GLU A 176 -84.44 -37.80 -16.10
C GLU A 176 -85.94 -37.44 -15.93
N VAL A 177 -86.26 -36.36 -15.23
CA VAL A 177 -87.65 -35.88 -15.04
C VAL A 177 -88.29 -35.43 -16.37
N ASN A 178 -87.55 -34.74 -17.23
CA ASN A 178 -88.04 -34.31 -18.54
C ASN A 178 -88.25 -35.51 -19.48
N HIS A 179 -87.38 -36.52 -19.43
CA HIS A 179 -87.57 -37.77 -20.17
C HIS A 179 -88.82 -38.52 -19.70
N LEU A 180 -89.04 -38.65 -18.39
CA LEU A 180 -90.25 -39.24 -17.82
C LEU A 180 -91.53 -38.46 -18.21
N ARG A 181 -91.49 -37.12 -18.19
CA ARG A 181 -92.59 -36.26 -18.68
C ARG A 181 -92.89 -36.47 -20.18
N LEU A 182 -91.86 -36.68 -21.00
CA LEU A 182 -92.00 -36.99 -22.42
C LEU A 182 -92.63 -38.37 -22.63
N GLN A 183 -92.19 -39.40 -21.90
CA GLN A 183 -92.82 -40.73 -21.93
C GLN A 183 -94.30 -40.67 -21.53
N LEU A 184 -94.63 -39.91 -20.48
CA LEU A 184 -96.02 -39.73 -20.02
C LEU A 184 -96.90 -39.01 -21.05
N LYS A 185 -96.34 -38.03 -21.77
CA LYS A 185 -97.03 -37.37 -22.90
C LYS A 185 -97.21 -38.31 -24.11
N ALA A 186 -96.28 -39.24 -24.32
CA ALA A 186 -96.36 -40.22 -25.40
C ALA A 186 -97.41 -41.30 -25.12
N SER A 187 -97.51 -41.80 -23.88
CA SER A 187 -98.57 -42.75 -23.49
C SER A 187 -99.97 -42.13 -23.44
N GLY A 188 -100.06 -40.81 -23.24
CA GLY A 188 -101.32 -40.06 -23.22
C GLY A 188 -101.90 -39.62 -24.58
N ARG A 189 -101.24 -39.86 -25.72
CA ARG A 189 -101.70 -39.38 -27.04
C ARG A 189 -102.17 -40.50 -27.98
N ARG A 190 -103.46 -40.49 -28.32
CA ARG A 190 -103.98 -41.23 -29.50
C ARG A 190 -103.33 -40.71 -30.79
N LYS A 191 -103.01 -41.65 -31.68
CA LYS A 191 -102.30 -41.44 -32.97
C LYS A 191 -102.86 -40.28 -33.80
N THR A 192 -101.95 -39.55 -34.44
CA THR A 192 -102.00 -39.26 -35.89
C THR A 192 -100.58 -39.28 -36.43
N GLU A 193 -100.40 -39.88 -37.60
CA GLU A 193 -99.09 -40.13 -38.24
C GLU A 193 -98.71 -38.98 -39.18
N THR A 194 -97.42 -38.68 -39.33
CA THR A 194 -96.86 -38.19 -40.60
C THR A 194 -95.34 -38.34 -40.67
N MET A 195 -94.87 -38.88 -41.78
CA MET A 195 -93.48 -39.07 -42.25
C MET A 195 -93.41 -38.47 -43.68
N PRO A 196 -92.28 -38.43 -44.41
CA PRO A 196 -90.87 -38.19 -44.01
C PRO A 196 -90.17 -37.16 -44.95
N ARG A 197 -88.90 -36.78 -44.68
CA ARG A 197 -87.90 -36.64 -45.77
C ARG A 197 -86.42 -36.69 -45.32
N ARG A 198 -85.57 -37.07 -46.26
CA ARG A 198 -84.32 -37.86 -46.17
C ARG A 198 -83.08 -37.08 -46.66
N ARG A 199 -81.86 -37.57 -46.34
CA ARG A 199 -80.48 -37.17 -46.80
C ARG A 199 -79.86 -36.02 -45.98
N GLY A 200 -78.58 -35.97 -45.57
CA GLY A 200 -77.35 -36.81 -45.70
C GLY A 200 -76.10 -35.89 -45.45
N ARG A 201 -74.86 -36.27 -45.09
CA ARG A 201 -74.06 -37.52 -44.91
C ARG A 201 -72.98 -37.25 -43.78
N VAL A 202 -72.43 -38.22 -43.03
CA VAL A 202 -71.16 -39.01 -43.25
C VAL A 202 -69.93 -38.11 -43.54
N ASN A 203 -68.81 -38.06 -42.80
CA ASN A 203 -67.96 -39.03 -42.04
C ASN A 203 -67.45 -38.41 -40.70
N VAL A 204 -67.09 -39.08 -39.58
CA VAL A 204 -66.21 -40.25 -39.30
C VAL A 204 -64.72 -39.86 -39.12
N GLU A 205 -64.18 -40.24 -37.94
CA GLU A 205 -62.76 -40.35 -37.48
C GLU A 205 -62.04 -39.08 -36.93
N LEU A 206 -61.05 -39.13 -36.01
CA LEU A 206 -60.30 -40.24 -35.36
C LEU A 206 -59.79 -39.82 -33.94
N LEU A 207 -59.33 -40.81 -33.16
CA LEU A 207 -58.40 -40.82 -32.00
C LEU A 207 -57.67 -39.52 -31.55
N GLY A 208 -57.49 -39.36 -30.22
CA GLY A 208 -56.69 -38.28 -29.63
C GLY A 208 -56.46 -38.40 -28.11
N THR A 209 -55.97 -39.55 -27.64
CA THR A 209 -55.60 -39.79 -26.23
C THR A 209 -54.30 -39.09 -25.82
N GLY A 210 -54.25 -38.54 -24.59
CA GLY A 210 -53.05 -38.66 -23.74
C GLY A 210 -52.12 -37.46 -23.55
N GLN A 211 -52.18 -36.92 -22.32
CA GLN A 211 -51.09 -36.32 -21.51
C GLN A 211 -50.38 -35.00 -21.94
N PRO A 212 -50.35 -34.00 -21.04
CA PRO A 212 -49.22 -33.08 -20.94
C PRO A 212 -48.04 -33.75 -20.19
N SER A 213 -46.82 -33.55 -20.68
CA SER A 213 -45.60 -34.10 -20.10
C SER A 213 -45.10 -33.29 -18.90
N THR A 214 -45.38 -33.75 -17.69
CA THR A 214 -44.65 -33.30 -16.48
C THR A 214 -43.30 -34.00 -16.43
N ILE A 215 -42.22 -33.22 -16.38
CA ILE A 215 -40.85 -33.74 -16.17
C ILE A 215 -40.59 -33.76 -14.67
N GLU A 216 -40.72 -34.93 -14.04
CA GLU A 216 -40.28 -35.17 -12.67
C GLU A 216 -38.94 -35.93 -12.69
N LEU A 217 -37.97 -35.41 -11.92
CA LEU A 217 -36.66 -36.02 -11.69
C LEU A 217 -36.73 -36.93 -10.45
N PRO A 218 -36.45 -38.24 -10.55
CA PRO A 218 -36.16 -39.07 -9.39
C PRO A 218 -34.71 -38.85 -8.95
N LEU A 219 -34.52 -38.48 -7.68
CA LEU A 219 -33.23 -38.52 -7.00
C LEU A 219 -33.11 -39.86 -6.26
N ASP A 220 -32.14 -40.69 -6.64
CA ASP A 220 -31.73 -41.87 -5.85
C ASP A 220 -30.65 -41.47 -4.82
N PRO A 221 -30.87 -41.67 -3.52
CA PRO A 221 -29.82 -41.73 -2.52
C PRO A 221 -29.40 -43.19 -2.25
N ALA A 222 -28.12 -43.50 -2.42
CA ALA A 222 -27.57 -44.83 -2.11
C ALA A 222 -27.50 -45.09 -0.59
N PRO A 223 -27.74 -46.34 -0.12
CA PRO A 223 -27.73 -46.66 1.31
C PRO A 223 -26.32 -46.94 1.86
N LEU A 224 -26.09 -46.49 3.10
CA LEU A 224 -24.96 -46.91 3.94
C LEU A 224 -25.37 -48.13 4.79
N PRO A 225 -24.50 -49.12 5.03
CA PRO A 225 -24.69 -50.13 6.06
C PRO A 225 -24.26 -49.61 7.44
N ALA A 226 -24.88 -50.13 8.51
CA ALA A 226 -24.63 -49.72 9.89
C ALA A 226 -24.26 -50.91 10.78
N GLU A 227 -23.13 -50.79 11.49
CA GLU A 227 -22.71 -51.51 12.70
C GLU A 227 -21.79 -50.54 13.47
N GLY A 228 -21.72 -50.41 14.79
CA GLY A 228 -22.47 -50.93 15.94
C GLY A 228 -21.85 -50.30 17.21
N PRO A 229 -22.57 -50.06 18.33
CA PRO A 229 -22.05 -49.21 19.41
C PRO A 229 -21.27 -49.95 20.50
N ALA A 230 -20.22 -49.31 21.02
CA ALA A 230 -19.57 -49.66 22.30
C ALA A 230 -19.21 -48.36 23.06
N PRO A 231 -19.45 -48.27 24.40
CA PRO A 231 -19.28 -47.02 25.16
C PRO A 231 -17.99 -46.97 25.99
N LEU A 232 -17.51 -45.74 26.29
CA LEU A 232 -16.68 -45.26 27.43
C LEU A 232 -15.80 -44.04 26.98
N PRO A 233 -15.30 -43.20 27.89
CA PRO A 233 -16.00 -42.50 28.97
C PRO A 233 -15.91 -40.96 28.80
N THR A 234 -16.63 -40.23 29.66
CA THR A 234 -16.59 -38.76 29.77
C THR A 234 -15.31 -38.25 30.42
N ASP A 235 -14.66 -37.24 29.84
CA ASP A 235 -13.78 -36.33 30.58
C ASP A 235 -13.88 -34.89 30.03
N THR A 236 -14.06 -33.93 30.93
CA THR A 236 -14.32 -32.51 30.64
C THR A 236 -13.03 -31.68 30.72
N PRO A 237 -12.62 -30.93 29.70
CA PRO A 237 -11.60 -29.90 29.84
C PRO A 237 -12.21 -28.57 30.32
N PRO A 238 -11.55 -27.81 31.22
CA PRO A 238 -12.11 -26.59 31.78
C PRO A 238 -11.99 -25.38 30.83
N THR A 239 -13.03 -24.55 30.84
CA THR A 239 -13.10 -23.26 30.15
C THR A 239 -11.98 -22.32 30.62
N ARG A 240 -11.00 -22.04 29.76
CA ARG A 240 -10.06 -20.92 29.94
C ARG A 240 -10.61 -19.66 29.28
N THR A 241 -11.02 -18.69 30.09
CA THR A 241 -11.20 -17.30 29.66
C THR A 241 -9.86 -16.73 29.19
N PRO A 242 -9.79 -16.11 28.00
CA PRO A 242 -8.59 -15.38 27.58
C PRO A 242 -8.52 -14.05 28.33
N ALA A 243 -7.49 -13.88 29.17
CA ALA A 243 -7.19 -12.58 29.75
C ALA A 243 -6.72 -11.60 28.66
N VAL A 244 -7.28 -10.39 28.65
CA VAL A 244 -6.84 -9.31 27.77
C VAL A 244 -5.44 -8.83 28.21
N PRO A 245 -4.41 -8.86 27.36
CA PRO A 245 -3.11 -8.29 27.70
C PRO A 245 -3.18 -6.76 27.57
N ALA A 246 -3.14 -6.07 28.71
CA ALA A 246 -2.91 -4.62 28.74
C ALA A 246 -1.45 -4.29 28.40
N ALA A 247 -1.24 -3.05 27.92
CA ALA A 247 0.04 -2.47 27.52
C ALA A 247 0.74 -3.14 26.31
N VAL A 248 0.55 -2.55 25.12
CA VAL A 248 1.38 -2.82 23.94
C VAL A 248 2.81 -2.36 24.25
N ALA A 249 3.73 -3.30 24.42
CA ALA A 249 5.15 -2.99 24.62
C ALA A 249 5.70 -2.19 23.43
N GLU A 250 6.46 -1.12 23.71
CA GLU A 250 6.96 -0.20 22.69
C GLU A 250 7.76 -0.94 21.60
N ASN A 251 7.26 -0.93 20.36
CA ASN A 251 7.94 -1.61 19.27
C ASN A 251 9.05 -0.70 18.68
N PRO A 252 10.35 -1.04 18.83
CA PRO A 252 11.45 -0.19 18.35
C PRO A 252 11.54 -0.13 16.83
N VAL A 253 10.89 -1.05 16.11
CA VAL A 253 10.74 -0.96 14.65
C VAL A 253 9.73 0.13 14.30
N LEU A 254 8.58 0.19 14.97
CA LEU A 254 7.57 1.22 14.74
C LEU A 254 8.12 2.62 15.08
N LYS A 255 8.87 2.78 16.18
CA LYS A 255 9.59 4.05 16.48
C LYS A 255 10.53 4.49 15.35
N ARG A 256 11.31 3.57 14.76
CA ARG A 256 12.20 3.88 13.62
C ARG A 256 11.44 4.14 12.31
N PHE A 257 10.25 3.60 12.14
CA PHE A 257 9.39 3.85 10.99
C PHE A 257 8.68 5.21 11.10
N ALA A 258 8.09 5.51 12.26
CA ALA A 258 7.47 6.79 12.62
C ALA A 258 8.44 7.95 12.34
N ALA A 259 9.63 7.90 12.94
CA ALA A 259 10.70 8.91 12.74
C ALA A 259 11.21 9.03 11.29
N LYS A 260 10.93 8.05 10.42
CA LYS A 260 11.32 8.07 8.99
C LYS A 260 10.21 8.55 8.07
N LEU A 261 8.95 8.46 8.50
CA LEU A 261 7.77 8.91 7.77
C LEU A 261 7.27 10.28 8.22
N ASP A 262 7.79 10.80 9.33
CA ASP A 262 7.33 12.00 10.01
C ASP A 262 5.83 11.90 10.34
N VAL A 263 5.54 10.93 11.21
CA VAL A 263 4.21 10.47 11.67
C VAL A 263 4.39 9.97 13.10
N GLU A 264 3.42 10.17 13.99
CA GLU A 264 3.53 9.64 15.35
C GLU A 264 3.51 8.11 15.41
N VAL A 265 4.04 7.53 16.49
CA VAL A 265 4.04 6.07 16.67
C VAL A 265 2.61 5.55 16.83
N GLN A 266 1.73 6.33 17.47
CA GLN A 266 0.35 5.95 17.70
C GLN A 266 -0.44 5.91 16.39
N ASP A 267 -0.41 6.98 15.58
CA ASP A 267 -0.94 7.00 14.21
C ASP A 267 -0.44 5.81 13.37
N LEU A 268 0.85 5.47 13.50
CA LEU A 268 1.46 4.36 12.78
C LEU A 268 0.95 3.00 13.28
N VAL A 269 0.73 2.84 14.58
CA VAL A 269 0.13 1.63 15.18
C VAL A 269 -1.31 1.48 14.70
N GLU A 270 -2.12 2.52 14.78
CA GLU A 270 -3.53 2.50 14.41
C GLU A 270 -3.72 2.33 12.89
N ALA A 271 -2.90 2.97 12.07
CA ALA A 271 -2.91 2.77 10.62
C ALA A 271 -2.39 1.39 10.21
N VAL A 272 -1.45 0.78 10.94
CA VAL A 272 -1.04 -0.62 10.71
C VAL A 272 -2.13 -1.60 11.17
N GLN A 273 -2.79 -1.33 12.29
CA GLN A 273 -3.92 -2.14 12.78
C GLN A 273 -5.12 -2.05 11.84
N SER A 274 -5.50 -0.88 11.34
CA SER A 274 -6.59 -0.73 10.36
C SER A 274 -6.27 -1.44 9.03
N ILE A 275 -5.01 -1.37 8.57
CA ILE A 275 -4.49 -2.15 7.44
C ILE A 275 -4.59 -3.67 7.72
N GLN A 276 -4.29 -4.14 8.94
CA GLN A 276 -4.41 -5.55 9.30
C GLN A 276 -5.85 -6.03 9.45
N ILE A 277 -6.73 -5.25 10.09
CA ILE A 277 -8.15 -5.57 10.27
C ILE A 277 -8.83 -5.68 8.90
N ALA A 278 -8.64 -4.69 8.01
CA ALA A 278 -9.15 -4.74 6.64
C ALA A 278 -8.60 -5.94 5.84
N SER A 279 -7.37 -6.40 6.13
CA SER A 279 -6.78 -7.61 5.51
C SER A 279 -7.38 -8.91 6.04
N VAL A 280 -7.80 -8.95 7.31
CA VAL A 280 -8.43 -10.12 7.94
C VAL A 280 -9.90 -10.24 7.51
N GLU A 281 -10.67 -9.15 7.57
CA GLU A 281 -12.11 -9.14 7.27
C GLU A 281 -12.42 -9.43 5.80
N THR A 282 -11.54 -9.02 4.87
CA THR A 282 -11.70 -9.32 3.44
C THR A 282 -11.11 -10.67 3.02
N GLY A 283 -10.42 -11.39 3.93
CA GLY A 283 -9.63 -12.59 3.62
C GLY A 283 -8.47 -12.35 2.65
N ALA A 284 -8.22 -11.10 2.25
CA ALA A 284 -7.15 -10.72 1.34
C ALA A 284 -5.92 -10.34 2.16
N GLN A 285 -4.90 -11.19 2.15
CA GLN A 285 -3.55 -10.75 2.52
C GLN A 285 -3.22 -9.49 1.71
N ILE A 286 -2.69 -8.46 2.37
CA ILE A 286 -2.10 -7.29 1.68
C ILE A 286 -0.74 -7.69 1.09
N VAL A 287 -0.81 -8.62 0.13
CA VAL A 287 0.14 -8.67 -0.96
C VAL A 287 -0.05 -7.38 -1.72
N VAL A 288 0.92 -6.46 -1.61
CA VAL A 288 0.99 -5.25 -2.45
C VAL A 288 1.39 -5.69 -3.86
N SER A 289 0.51 -6.46 -4.51
CA SER A 289 0.74 -7.06 -5.81
C SER A 289 1.05 -5.97 -6.84
N PRO A 290 2.07 -6.14 -7.69
CA PRO A 290 2.33 -5.22 -8.78
C PRO A 290 1.20 -5.33 -9.82
N GLN A 291 0.18 -4.48 -9.68
CA GLN A 291 -0.92 -4.26 -10.63
C GLN A 291 -1.67 -5.51 -11.18
N ASN A 292 -1.69 -6.63 -10.46
CA ASN A 292 -2.68 -7.68 -10.72
C ASN A 292 -4.03 -7.26 -10.13
N THR A 293 -4.90 -6.71 -10.99
CA THR A 293 -6.33 -6.54 -10.69
C THR A 293 -6.94 -7.86 -10.25
N PRO A 294 -7.82 -7.89 -9.23
CA PRO A 294 -8.50 -9.11 -8.83
C PRO A 294 -9.39 -9.62 -9.97
N GLN A 295 -8.97 -10.71 -10.61
CA GLN A 295 -9.75 -11.44 -11.60
C GLN A 295 -10.95 -12.11 -10.91
N LYS A 296 -12.02 -11.33 -10.70
CA LYS A 296 -13.37 -11.91 -10.65
C LYS A 296 -13.61 -12.60 -11.99
N ASN A 297 -14.17 -13.80 -11.98
CA ASN A 297 -14.51 -14.61 -13.17
C ASN A 297 -15.51 -13.87 -14.10
N LYS A 298 -15.00 -12.92 -14.90
CA LYS A 298 -15.62 -12.47 -16.13
C LYS A 298 -15.08 -13.33 -17.26
N GLN A 299 -15.98 -13.88 -18.07
CA GLN A 299 -15.63 -14.62 -19.27
C GLN A 299 -14.71 -13.75 -20.16
N VAL A 300 -13.54 -14.29 -20.50
CA VAL A 300 -12.50 -13.57 -21.23
C VAL A 300 -12.94 -13.37 -22.68
N ARG A 301 -13.58 -12.22 -22.94
CA ARG A 301 -13.34 -11.52 -24.21
C ARG A 301 -11.95 -10.86 -24.07
N PRO A 302 -11.06 -10.95 -25.07
CA PRO A 302 -9.75 -10.30 -24.98
C PRO A 302 -9.95 -8.79 -24.86
N ASP A 303 -9.49 -8.20 -23.75
CA ASP A 303 -9.68 -6.78 -23.46
C ASP A 303 -9.04 -5.91 -24.53
N SER A 304 -9.87 -5.18 -25.29
CA SER A 304 -9.46 -4.41 -26.46
C SER A 304 -8.40 -3.36 -26.15
N LYS A 305 -8.29 -2.88 -24.90
CA LYS A 305 -7.26 -1.91 -24.46
C LYS A 305 -5.85 -2.44 -24.62
N ALA A 306 -5.58 -3.70 -24.24
CA ALA A 306 -4.25 -4.29 -24.34
C ALA A 306 -3.85 -4.58 -25.79
N ALA A 307 -4.77 -5.15 -26.58
CA ALA A 307 -4.55 -5.41 -28.00
C ALA A 307 -4.36 -4.11 -28.80
N ARG A 308 -5.20 -3.08 -28.56
CA ARG A 308 -5.04 -1.75 -29.16
C ARG A 308 -3.70 -1.13 -28.79
N LYS A 309 -3.29 -1.20 -27.51
CA LYS A 309 -2.00 -0.67 -27.05
C LYS A 309 -0.83 -1.31 -27.77
N GLU A 310 -0.80 -2.64 -27.88
CA GLU A 310 0.29 -3.36 -28.55
C GLU A 310 0.30 -3.07 -30.06
N ALA A 311 -0.87 -2.89 -30.69
CA ALA A 311 -0.98 -2.52 -32.11
C ALA A 311 -0.47 -1.10 -32.44
N VAL A 312 -0.57 -0.14 -31.51
CA VAL A 312 -0.06 1.24 -31.69
C VAL A 312 1.29 1.48 -31.00
N LYS A 313 1.90 0.44 -30.44
CA LYS A 313 3.14 0.54 -29.66
C LYS A 313 4.34 0.86 -30.56
N PRO A 314 5.19 1.82 -30.19
CA PRO A 314 6.45 2.06 -30.90
C PRO A 314 7.31 0.80 -30.97
N ALA A 315 7.88 0.52 -32.14
CA ALA A 315 8.66 -0.70 -32.40
C ALA A 315 9.90 -0.87 -31.50
N ASN A 316 10.36 0.20 -30.84
CA ASN A 316 11.53 0.19 -29.98
C ASN A 316 11.16 0.62 -28.54
N GLN A 317 11.58 -0.16 -27.54
CA GLN A 317 11.39 0.15 -26.12
C GLN A 317 11.98 1.52 -25.72
N THR A 318 13.02 1.99 -26.40
CA THR A 318 13.59 3.33 -26.21
C THR A 318 12.60 4.43 -26.60
N LEU A 319 11.83 4.25 -27.68
CA LEU A 319 10.76 5.17 -28.09
C LEU A 319 9.58 5.13 -27.11
N CYS A 320 9.20 3.94 -26.61
CA CYS A 320 8.23 3.82 -25.52
C CYS A 320 8.68 4.61 -24.28
N ASN A 321 9.94 4.43 -23.85
CA ASN A 321 10.51 5.13 -22.69
C ASN A 321 10.53 6.67 -22.92
N LYS A 322 10.83 7.12 -24.15
CA LYS A 322 10.79 8.53 -24.56
C LYS A 322 9.37 9.10 -24.53
N ALA A 323 8.38 8.39 -25.08
CA ALA A 323 6.96 8.77 -25.01
C ALA A 323 6.48 8.96 -23.57
N HIS A 324 6.77 7.99 -22.69
CA HIS A 324 6.49 8.09 -21.26
C HIS A 324 7.22 9.27 -20.58
N ALA A 325 8.45 9.58 -20.98
CA ALA A 325 9.21 10.70 -20.42
C ALA A 325 8.64 12.06 -20.85
N LEU A 326 8.30 12.22 -22.14
CA LEU A 326 7.69 13.44 -22.69
C LEU A 326 6.35 13.73 -21.99
N LEU A 327 5.41 12.78 -21.98
CA LEU A 327 4.11 12.94 -21.32
C LEU A 327 4.23 13.32 -19.85
N ARG A 328 5.14 12.69 -19.10
CA ARG A 328 5.38 13.05 -17.69
C ARG A 328 5.89 14.46 -17.55
N GLN A 329 6.91 14.86 -18.34
CA GLN A 329 7.48 16.21 -18.27
C GLN A 329 6.45 17.30 -18.60
N THR A 330 5.67 17.12 -19.67
CA THR A 330 4.60 18.06 -20.03
C THR A 330 3.53 18.11 -18.95
N THR A 331 3.02 16.95 -18.50
CA THR A 331 1.99 16.88 -17.44
C THR A 331 2.47 17.56 -16.16
N TYR A 332 3.67 17.23 -15.67
CA TYR A 332 4.23 17.78 -14.44
C TYR A 332 4.40 19.30 -14.52
N ARG A 333 4.90 19.81 -15.65
CA ARG A 333 5.04 21.25 -15.91
C ARG A 333 3.69 21.98 -15.93
N LYS A 334 2.66 21.40 -16.56
CA LYS A 334 1.33 22.04 -16.66
C LYS A 334 0.57 22.05 -15.33
N PHE A 335 0.68 20.98 -14.55
CA PHE A 335 0.04 20.84 -13.24
C PHE A 335 0.87 21.38 -12.07
N LYS A 336 2.10 21.87 -12.32
CA LYS A 336 3.05 22.38 -11.31
C LYS A 336 3.38 21.36 -10.21
N VAL A 337 3.53 20.09 -10.60
CA VAL A 337 3.98 18.99 -9.74
C VAL A 337 5.39 18.56 -10.15
N GLU A 338 6.17 17.96 -9.25
CA GLU A 338 7.53 17.50 -9.55
C GLU A 338 7.56 16.00 -9.91
N GLN A 339 6.66 15.22 -9.29
CA GLN A 339 6.58 13.77 -9.40
C GLN A 339 5.12 13.29 -9.35
N SER A 340 4.86 12.07 -9.82
CA SER A 340 3.52 11.48 -9.85
C SER A 340 2.85 11.38 -8.48
N SER A 341 3.63 11.28 -7.41
CA SER A 341 3.09 11.21 -6.05
C SER A 341 2.64 12.56 -5.49
N ASP A 342 2.87 13.68 -6.16
CA ASP A 342 2.37 14.98 -5.66
C ASP A 342 0.90 15.19 -6.04
N PHE A 343 0.39 14.42 -7.02
CA PHE A 343 -1.05 14.36 -7.34
C PHE A 343 -1.94 13.86 -6.18
N ILE A 344 -1.34 13.45 -5.06
CA ILE A 344 -2.06 13.16 -3.80
C ILE A 344 -2.66 14.44 -3.19
N PHE A 345 -2.03 15.59 -3.44
CA PHE A 345 -2.51 16.92 -3.03
C PHE A 345 -3.32 17.61 -4.14
N HIS A 346 -3.68 16.88 -5.20
CA HIS A 346 -4.45 17.43 -6.32
C HIS A 346 -5.88 17.76 -5.89
N GLU A 347 -6.27 19.01 -6.10
CA GLU A 347 -7.66 19.45 -5.96
C GLU A 347 -8.45 18.99 -7.19
N SER A 348 -9.25 17.93 -7.05
CA SER A 348 -10.14 17.46 -8.12
C SER A 348 -11.07 18.57 -8.58
N ALA A 349 -11.36 18.62 -9.88
CA ALA A 349 -12.50 19.41 -10.38
C ALA A 349 -13.78 19.00 -9.63
N THR A 350 -14.62 19.98 -9.29
CA THR A 350 -15.87 19.72 -8.58
C THR A 350 -16.90 19.07 -9.52
N ALA A 351 -17.84 18.31 -8.96
CA ALA A 351 -18.90 17.69 -9.77
C ALA A 351 -19.73 18.74 -10.53
N GLN A 352 -19.93 19.92 -9.94
CA GLN A 352 -20.64 21.03 -10.59
C GLN A 352 -19.86 21.60 -11.78
N GLU A 353 -18.56 21.88 -11.65
CA GLU A 353 -17.74 22.37 -12.78
C GLU A 353 -17.70 21.37 -13.93
N VAL A 354 -17.61 20.07 -13.62
CA VAL A 354 -17.63 18.99 -14.63
C VAL A 354 -19.00 18.90 -15.31
N GLU A 355 -20.09 19.05 -14.56
CA GLU A 355 -21.44 19.04 -15.12
C GLU A 355 -21.72 20.30 -15.97
N GLU A 356 -21.36 21.50 -15.49
CA GLU A 356 -21.48 22.75 -16.23
C GLU A 356 -20.67 22.70 -17.54
N PHE A 357 -19.43 22.20 -17.49
CA PHE A 357 -18.61 21.95 -18.68
C PHE A 357 -19.27 20.97 -19.65
N SER A 358 -19.92 19.91 -19.16
CA SER A 358 -20.59 18.91 -20.01
C SER A 358 -21.88 19.42 -20.68
N ARG A 359 -22.38 20.60 -20.30
CA ARG A 359 -23.59 21.22 -20.86
C ARG A 359 -23.29 22.27 -21.94
N ASP A 360 -22.05 22.74 -22.07
CA ASP A 360 -21.63 23.74 -23.05
C ASP A 360 -20.46 23.21 -23.89
N ASP A 361 -20.76 22.79 -25.12
CA ASP A 361 -19.78 22.30 -26.10
C ASP A 361 -18.68 23.32 -26.44
N ASN A 362 -18.88 24.61 -26.13
CA ASN A 362 -17.90 25.68 -26.36
C ASN A 362 -17.10 26.04 -25.10
N ALA A 363 -17.35 25.38 -23.96
CA ALA A 363 -16.66 25.68 -22.72
C ALA A 363 -15.14 25.43 -22.85
N THR A 364 -14.34 26.42 -22.45
CA THR A 364 -12.87 26.30 -22.47
C THR A 364 -12.31 26.10 -21.06
N LEU A 365 -11.54 25.03 -20.85
CA LEU A 365 -10.90 24.72 -19.57
C LEU A 365 -9.82 25.77 -19.21
N LYS A 366 -10.16 26.69 -18.29
CA LYS A 366 -9.26 27.79 -17.86
C LYS A 366 -8.00 27.30 -17.14
N HIS A 367 -8.07 26.16 -16.46
CA HIS A 367 -7.01 25.63 -15.61
C HIS A 367 -6.63 24.18 -15.97
N TRP A 368 -5.47 23.73 -15.47
CA TRP A 368 -5.01 22.35 -15.59
C TRP A 368 -5.41 21.61 -14.33
N GLN A 369 -6.48 20.84 -14.43
CA GLN A 369 -7.10 20.17 -13.30
C GLN A 369 -7.73 18.86 -13.76
N TRP A 370 -7.46 17.77 -13.05
CA TRP A 370 -8.10 16.49 -13.28
C TRP A 370 -9.43 16.41 -12.53
N ASP A 371 -10.41 15.79 -13.16
CA ASP A 371 -11.60 15.26 -12.51
C ASP A 371 -11.26 13.86 -11.94
N PHE A 372 -11.45 13.66 -10.64
CA PHE A 372 -11.32 12.35 -9.97
C PHE A 372 -12.65 11.82 -9.41
N ASN A 373 -13.78 12.40 -9.79
CA ASN A 373 -15.12 11.94 -9.41
C ASN A 373 -15.47 10.58 -10.06
N PRO A 374 -16.47 9.82 -9.57
CA PRO A 374 -16.92 8.58 -10.22
C PRO A 374 -17.18 8.78 -11.72
N GLY A 375 -16.66 7.88 -12.56
CA GLY A 375 -16.76 8.02 -14.03
C GLY A 375 -15.64 8.82 -14.73
N TYR A 376 -14.65 9.34 -14.00
CA TYR A 376 -13.54 10.15 -14.51
C TYR A 376 -12.92 9.80 -15.89
N LEU A 377 -12.77 8.52 -16.27
CA LEU A 377 -12.14 8.14 -17.55
C LEU A 377 -13.02 8.44 -18.77
N SER A 378 -14.34 8.48 -18.57
CA SER A 378 -15.36 8.86 -19.55
C SER A 378 -15.87 10.29 -19.36
N SER A 379 -15.34 11.02 -18.38
CA SER A 379 -15.69 12.43 -18.15
C SER A 379 -15.18 13.30 -19.31
N ALA A 380 -16.07 14.09 -19.91
CA ALA A 380 -15.73 14.97 -21.02
C ALA A 380 -14.58 15.93 -20.67
N TRP A 381 -14.59 16.42 -19.42
CA TRP A 381 -13.53 17.23 -18.81
C TRP A 381 -12.15 16.57 -18.96
N ASN A 382 -12.02 15.30 -18.56
CA ASN A 382 -10.74 14.59 -18.63
C ASN A 382 -10.34 14.21 -20.06
N VAL A 383 -11.31 13.93 -20.94
CA VAL A 383 -11.02 13.72 -22.38
C VAL A 383 -10.37 14.97 -22.97
N VAL A 384 -10.94 16.15 -22.74
CA VAL A 384 -10.38 17.42 -23.22
C VAL A 384 -9.04 17.72 -22.53
N GLN A 385 -8.86 17.46 -21.24
CA GLN A 385 -7.54 17.61 -20.59
C GLN A 385 -6.48 16.66 -21.18
N ILE A 386 -6.83 15.41 -21.49
CA ILE A 386 -5.95 14.44 -22.15
C ILE A 386 -5.51 14.97 -23.52
N GLU A 387 -6.44 15.42 -24.36
CA GLU A 387 -6.14 16.01 -25.67
C GLU A 387 -5.24 17.24 -25.56
N ARG A 388 -5.54 18.16 -24.63
CA ARG A 388 -4.71 19.35 -24.37
C ARG A 388 -3.28 19.00 -23.97
N ILE A 389 -3.08 17.99 -23.10
CA ILE A 389 -1.73 17.54 -22.72
C ILE A 389 -1.01 16.91 -23.90
N ILE A 390 -1.70 16.08 -24.70
CA ILE A 390 -1.12 15.46 -25.90
C ILE A 390 -0.67 16.52 -26.89
N VAL A 391 -1.52 17.50 -27.22
CA VAL A 391 -1.19 18.62 -28.12
C VAL A 391 0.05 19.40 -27.62
N GLU A 392 0.13 19.69 -26.32
CA GLU A 392 1.31 20.35 -25.75
C GLU A 392 2.56 19.45 -25.75
N THR A 393 2.40 18.14 -25.55
CA THR A 393 3.49 17.15 -25.62
C THR A 393 4.05 17.05 -27.04
N VAL A 394 3.19 17.07 -28.07
CA VAL A 394 3.59 17.10 -29.48
C VAL A 394 4.33 18.39 -29.82
N LYS A 395 3.84 19.57 -29.36
CA LYS A 395 4.55 20.85 -29.52
C LYS A 395 5.91 20.87 -28.81
N GLU A 396 6.07 20.15 -27.70
CA GLU A 396 7.34 20.04 -26.97
C GLU A 396 8.32 19.08 -27.66
N ASP A 397 7.85 17.94 -28.18
CA ASP A 397 8.66 17.02 -28.98
C ASP A 397 9.09 17.64 -30.33
N GLY A 398 8.22 18.46 -30.93
CA GLY A 398 8.48 19.21 -32.18
C GLY A 398 9.68 20.16 -32.09
N LYS A 399 9.96 20.68 -30.88
CA LYS A 399 11.13 21.52 -30.56
C LYS A 399 12.42 20.71 -30.33
N ALA A 400 12.32 19.40 -30.12
CA ALA A 400 13.43 18.54 -29.73
C ALA A 400 13.79 17.52 -30.82
N CYS A 401 13.05 16.41 -30.90
CA CYS A 401 13.44 15.24 -31.70
C CYS A 401 12.44 14.88 -32.81
N ARG A 402 11.22 15.43 -32.75
CA ARG A 402 10.15 15.23 -33.75
C ARG A 402 9.76 13.77 -33.96
N HIS A 403 9.81 12.95 -32.91
CA HIS A 403 9.42 11.54 -32.97
C HIS A 403 7.94 11.37 -33.32
N VAL A 404 7.05 12.24 -32.82
CA VAL A 404 5.62 12.17 -33.15
C VAL A 404 5.36 12.65 -34.59
N GLU A 405 5.97 13.76 -35.01
CA GLU A 405 5.84 14.27 -36.40
C GLU A 405 6.33 13.27 -37.45
N LYS A 406 7.35 12.46 -37.13
CA LYS A 406 7.86 11.37 -37.99
C LYS A 406 7.00 10.10 -37.98
N GLY A 407 5.98 10.02 -37.12
CA GLY A 407 5.19 8.81 -36.92
C GLY A 407 5.89 7.69 -36.15
N GLU A 408 7.06 7.93 -35.55
CA GLU A 408 7.79 6.96 -34.72
C GLU A 408 7.05 6.67 -33.39
N ILE A 409 6.23 7.63 -32.94
CA ILE A 409 5.34 7.53 -31.78
C ILE A 409 3.95 7.99 -32.21
N GLN A 410 2.98 7.08 -32.21
CA GLN A 410 1.59 7.38 -32.57
C GLN A 410 0.87 8.19 -31.48
N VAL A 411 -0.06 9.05 -31.88
CA VAL A 411 -0.83 9.92 -30.95
C VAL A 411 -1.75 9.07 -30.07
N GLU A 412 -2.33 8.01 -30.63
CA GLU A 412 -3.16 7.02 -29.96
C GLU A 412 -2.38 6.28 -28.84
N TYR A 413 -1.08 6.05 -29.04
CA TYR A 413 -0.23 5.47 -28.00
C TYR A 413 -0.04 6.44 -26.83
N LEU A 414 0.14 7.74 -27.12
CA LEU A 414 0.23 8.77 -26.09
C LEU A 414 -1.08 8.88 -25.29
N GLU A 415 -2.23 8.78 -25.96
CA GLU A 415 -3.55 8.77 -25.32
C GLU A 415 -3.71 7.58 -24.35
N ILE A 416 -3.38 6.37 -24.80
CA ILE A 416 -3.46 5.16 -23.96
C ILE A 416 -2.52 5.26 -22.76
N VAL A 417 -1.27 5.72 -22.98
CA VAL A 417 -0.28 5.90 -21.91
C VAL A 417 -0.71 6.98 -20.92
N LEU A 418 -1.33 8.07 -21.37
CA LEU A 418 -1.82 9.13 -20.48
C LEU A 418 -3.05 8.70 -19.68
N ARG A 419 -3.98 7.93 -20.27
CA ARG A 419 -5.09 7.29 -19.53
C ARG A 419 -4.58 6.32 -18.46
N GLU A 420 -3.57 5.51 -18.76
CA GLU A 420 -2.90 4.65 -17.76
C GLU A 420 -2.14 5.42 -16.67
N GLN A 421 -1.70 6.65 -16.94
CA GLN A 421 -1.11 7.53 -15.94
C GLN A 421 -2.21 8.15 -15.06
N LEU A 422 -3.31 8.60 -15.66
CA LEU A 422 -4.47 9.13 -14.95
C LEU A 422 -5.09 8.09 -13.99
N GLU A 423 -5.16 6.81 -14.42
CA GLU A 423 -5.55 5.68 -13.57
C GLU A 423 -4.65 5.54 -12.32
N ARG A 424 -3.34 5.75 -12.47
CA ARG A 424 -2.38 5.72 -11.35
C ARG A 424 -2.50 6.96 -10.47
N TYR A 425 -2.65 8.15 -11.06
CA TYR A 425 -2.78 9.41 -10.31
C TYR A 425 -4.05 9.40 -9.46
N ARG A 426 -5.20 9.00 -10.01
CA ARG A 426 -6.43 8.80 -9.23
C ARG A 426 -6.24 7.69 -8.19
N GLY A 427 -5.60 6.59 -8.56
CA GLY A 427 -5.33 5.47 -7.63
C GLY A 427 -4.55 5.91 -6.40
N ASP A 428 -3.55 6.78 -6.58
CA ASP A 428 -2.75 7.33 -5.49
C ASP A 428 -3.51 8.43 -4.72
N TRP A 429 -4.18 9.36 -5.41
CA TRP A 429 -5.05 10.36 -4.77
C TRP A 429 -6.14 9.73 -3.88
N ASN A 430 -6.77 8.64 -4.34
CA ASN A 430 -7.79 7.88 -3.62
C ASN A 430 -7.24 7.09 -2.41
N LEU A 431 -5.92 6.94 -2.29
CA LEU A 431 -5.33 6.46 -1.03
C LEU A 431 -5.36 7.56 0.04
N PHE A 432 -5.18 8.82 -0.33
CA PHE A 432 -5.13 9.96 0.60
C PHE A 432 -6.52 10.53 0.95
N GLN A 433 -7.58 10.09 0.28
CA GLN A 433 -8.94 10.46 0.67
C GLN A 433 -9.36 9.75 1.97
N PRO A 434 -10.02 10.46 2.90
CA PRO A 434 -10.77 9.88 4.00
C PRO A 434 -11.66 8.73 3.58
N LYS A 435 -11.69 7.67 4.37
CA LYS A 435 -12.61 6.54 4.19
C LYS A 435 -13.55 6.40 5.39
N TRP A 436 -14.72 5.82 5.13
CA TRP A 436 -15.56 5.32 6.19
C TRP A 436 -14.87 4.13 6.89
N TRP A 437 -14.85 4.11 8.22
CA TRP A 437 -14.22 3.09 9.04
C TRP A 437 -15.30 2.37 9.84
N ASP A 438 -15.81 1.26 9.30
CA ASP A 438 -16.96 0.52 9.85
C ASP A 438 -16.79 0.13 11.32
N ALA A 439 -15.60 -0.37 11.70
CA ALA A 439 -15.29 -0.78 13.07
C ALA A 439 -15.36 0.33 14.13
N GLN A 440 -15.31 1.60 13.73
CA GLN A 440 -15.45 2.77 14.62
C GLN A 440 -16.68 3.63 14.31
N GLY A 441 -17.50 3.26 13.32
CA GLY A 441 -18.71 3.99 12.94
C GLY A 441 -18.47 5.45 12.50
N ARG A 442 -17.26 5.80 12.06
CA ARG A 442 -16.87 7.19 11.72
C ARG A 442 -16.11 7.29 10.40
N ILE A 443 -15.95 8.52 9.92
CA ILE A 443 -15.04 8.84 8.82
C ILE A 443 -13.63 9.04 9.39
N GLU A 444 -12.64 8.49 8.70
CA GLU A 444 -11.21 8.70 8.92
C GLU A 444 -10.84 10.18 8.82
N THR A 445 -10.01 10.70 9.72
CA THR A 445 -9.55 12.09 9.64
C THR A 445 -8.61 12.29 8.46
N LYS A 446 -8.43 13.55 8.01
CA LYS A 446 -7.45 13.85 6.96
C LYS A 446 -6.02 13.44 7.35
N ALA A 447 -5.67 13.50 8.65
CA ALA A 447 -4.36 13.09 9.14
C ALA A 447 -4.17 11.56 9.07
N GLU A 448 -5.16 10.80 9.55
CA GLU A 448 -5.18 9.33 9.46
C GLU A 448 -5.07 8.85 8.00
N ALA A 449 -5.86 9.45 7.09
CA ALA A 449 -5.83 9.12 5.67
C ALA A 449 -4.45 9.36 5.03
N VAL A 450 -3.78 10.46 5.41
CA VAL A 450 -2.40 10.77 5.01
C VAL A 450 -1.42 9.74 5.60
N ALA A 451 -1.55 9.36 6.87
CA ALA A 451 -0.68 8.36 7.52
C ALA A 451 -0.83 6.97 6.87
N ARG A 452 -2.06 6.50 6.71
CA ARG A 452 -2.41 5.25 6.00
C ARG A 452 -1.83 5.25 4.58
N ALA A 453 -1.97 6.35 3.84
CA ALA A 453 -1.48 6.43 2.48
C ALA A 453 0.06 6.53 2.39
N LYS A 454 0.73 7.24 3.32
CA LYS A 454 2.20 7.22 3.48
C LYS A 454 2.71 5.78 3.65
N ILE A 455 2.06 4.97 4.49
CA ILE A 455 2.41 3.55 4.70
C ILE A 455 2.23 2.73 3.42
N VAL A 456 1.08 2.84 2.75
CA VAL A 456 0.82 2.09 1.50
C VAL A 456 1.81 2.46 0.40
N LEU A 457 2.12 3.74 0.20
CA LEU A 457 3.14 4.18 -0.75
C LEU A 457 4.54 3.70 -0.37
N PHE A 458 4.88 3.70 0.92
CA PHE A 458 6.16 3.17 1.41
C PHE A 458 6.30 1.68 1.11
N LEU A 459 5.29 0.87 1.44
CA LEU A 459 5.26 -0.56 1.13
C LEU A 459 5.32 -0.83 -0.38
N ARG A 460 4.62 -0.06 -1.19
CA ARG A 460 4.70 -0.15 -2.66
C ARG A 460 6.09 0.20 -3.19
N ARG A 461 6.74 1.23 -2.65
CA ARG A 461 8.14 1.60 -2.99
C ARG A 461 9.12 0.48 -2.59
N LEU A 462 8.96 -0.14 -1.43
CA LEU A 462 9.76 -1.30 -1.03
C LEU A 462 9.56 -2.49 -1.97
N ASN A 463 8.31 -2.88 -2.25
CA ASN A 463 8.05 -4.00 -3.14
C ASN A 463 8.59 -3.74 -4.55
N SER A 464 8.41 -2.52 -5.08
CA SER A 464 8.96 -2.11 -6.38
C SER A 464 10.50 -2.18 -6.41
N ARG A 465 11.18 -1.81 -5.32
CA ARG A 465 12.64 -1.95 -5.20
C ARG A 465 13.07 -3.42 -5.19
N ASN A 466 12.34 -4.29 -4.48
CA ASN A 466 12.61 -5.72 -4.41
C ASN A 466 12.41 -6.40 -5.77
N ILE A 467 11.28 -6.16 -6.43
CA ILE A 467 10.98 -6.64 -7.79
C ILE A 467 12.06 -6.17 -8.78
N ASN A 468 12.43 -4.89 -8.75
CA ASN A 468 13.47 -4.37 -9.64
C ASN A 468 14.86 -4.93 -9.31
N ALA A 469 15.16 -5.25 -8.04
CA ALA A 469 16.40 -5.93 -7.67
C ALA A 469 16.41 -7.39 -8.17
N GLN A 470 15.27 -8.09 -8.10
CA GLN A 470 15.11 -9.45 -8.62
C GLN A 470 15.21 -9.48 -10.14
N ASN A 471 14.54 -8.58 -10.86
CA ASN A 471 14.67 -8.41 -12.32
C ASN A 471 16.13 -8.18 -12.73
N ARG A 472 16.85 -7.27 -12.04
CA ARG A 472 18.28 -7.05 -12.30
C ARG A 472 19.13 -8.30 -12.05
N LYS A 473 18.89 -9.05 -10.97
CA LYS A 473 19.62 -10.30 -10.71
C LYS A 473 19.38 -11.35 -11.78
N TYR A 474 18.13 -11.50 -12.22
CA TYR A 474 17.77 -12.40 -13.31
C TYR A 474 18.52 -12.04 -14.59
N LEU A 475 18.44 -10.78 -15.03
CA LEU A 475 19.12 -10.30 -16.24
C LEU A 475 20.66 -10.42 -16.13
N TYR A 476 21.25 -10.09 -14.98
CA TYR A 476 22.69 -10.27 -14.79
C TYR A 476 23.11 -11.74 -14.88
N ARG A 477 22.32 -12.67 -14.33
CA ARG A 477 22.61 -14.11 -14.42
C ARG A 477 22.39 -14.64 -15.82
N GLU A 478 21.35 -14.18 -16.53
CA GLU A 478 21.08 -14.56 -17.92
C GLU A 478 22.24 -14.13 -18.82
N ASN A 479 22.60 -12.84 -18.81
CA ASN A 479 23.75 -12.31 -19.55
C ASN A 479 25.07 -13.01 -19.18
N THR A 480 25.27 -13.36 -17.90
CA THR A 480 26.48 -14.10 -17.47
C THR A 480 26.51 -15.49 -18.10
N ILE A 481 25.41 -16.25 -18.05
CA ILE A 481 25.34 -17.60 -18.63
C ILE A 481 25.51 -17.54 -20.15
N GLU A 482 24.87 -16.59 -20.83
CA GLU A 482 25.02 -16.41 -22.28
C GLU A 482 26.47 -16.09 -22.69
N ALA A 483 27.16 -15.20 -21.94
CA ALA A 483 28.58 -14.92 -22.16
C ALA A 483 29.47 -16.15 -21.90
N VAL A 484 29.18 -16.95 -20.86
CA VAL A 484 29.91 -18.19 -20.58
C VAL A 484 29.68 -19.24 -21.67
N ILE A 485 28.46 -19.36 -22.20
CA ILE A 485 28.15 -20.25 -23.33
C ILE A 485 28.95 -19.84 -24.56
N ALA A 486 29.01 -18.55 -24.88
CA ALA A 486 29.77 -18.05 -26.03
C ALA A 486 31.27 -18.37 -25.90
N LEU A 487 31.89 -18.00 -24.78
CA LEU A 487 33.31 -18.29 -24.51
C LEU A 487 33.60 -19.80 -24.56
N LYS A 488 32.75 -20.63 -23.93
CA LYS A 488 32.95 -22.08 -23.92
C LYS A 488 32.74 -22.73 -25.28
N ALA A 489 31.88 -22.17 -26.13
CA ALA A 489 31.71 -22.61 -27.51
C ALA A 489 32.95 -22.30 -28.37
N GLU A 490 33.59 -21.14 -28.15
CA GLU A 490 34.88 -20.79 -28.76
C GLU A 490 36.03 -21.70 -28.28
N GLU A 491 36.04 -22.06 -26.99
CA GLU A 491 37.00 -22.99 -26.38
C GLU A 491 36.75 -24.48 -26.73
N GLY A 492 35.58 -24.83 -27.25
CA GLY A 492 35.18 -26.24 -27.48
C GLY A 492 34.98 -27.05 -26.19
N ALA A 493 34.58 -26.42 -25.09
CA ALA A 493 34.54 -27.05 -23.77
C ALA A 493 33.43 -28.11 -23.62
N ASN A 494 33.72 -29.22 -22.95
CA ASN A 494 32.78 -30.35 -22.78
C ASN A 494 31.53 -30.01 -21.94
N ASP A 495 31.52 -28.91 -21.16
CA ASP A 495 30.44 -28.53 -20.25
C ASP A 495 29.44 -27.51 -20.84
N ILE A 496 29.56 -27.10 -22.11
CA ILE A 496 28.62 -26.18 -22.79
C ILE A 496 27.16 -26.62 -22.61
N ALA A 497 26.88 -27.92 -22.76
CA ALA A 497 25.54 -28.49 -22.59
C ALA A 497 24.97 -28.27 -21.18
N THR A 498 25.82 -28.19 -20.16
CA THR A 498 25.42 -27.84 -18.80
C THR A 498 25.03 -26.38 -18.69
N TRP A 499 25.79 -25.46 -19.29
CA TRP A 499 25.45 -24.04 -19.26
C TRP A 499 24.15 -23.73 -20.03
N HIS A 500 23.87 -24.40 -21.15
CA HIS A 500 22.55 -24.32 -21.81
C HIS A 500 21.40 -24.80 -20.91
N ARG A 501 21.59 -25.90 -20.17
CA ARG A 501 20.58 -26.37 -19.19
C ARG A 501 20.41 -25.39 -18.02
N LEU A 502 21.48 -24.75 -17.55
CA LEU A 502 21.42 -23.70 -16.54
C LEU A 502 20.64 -22.48 -17.05
N LEU A 503 20.83 -22.08 -18.31
CA LEU A 503 20.05 -21.02 -18.95
C LEU A 503 18.56 -21.38 -19.02
N ALA A 504 18.23 -22.63 -19.36
CA ALA A 504 16.85 -23.11 -19.36
C ALA A 504 16.21 -23.07 -17.96
N VAL A 505 16.91 -23.58 -16.92
CA VAL A 505 16.44 -23.48 -15.51
C VAL A 505 16.20 -22.01 -15.13
N LEU A 506 17.14 -21.12 -15.46
CA LEU A 506 17.02 -19.70 -15.15
C LEU A 506 15.79 -19.07 -15.83
N ARG A 507 15.57 -19.36 -17.12
CA ARG A 507 14.43 -18.85 -17.90
C ARG A 507 13.09 -19.38 -17.40
N TYR A 508 12.98 -20.65 -17.03
CA TYR A 508 11.77 -21.19 -16.37
C TYR A 508 11.48 -20.46 -15.05
N LEU A 509 12.50 -20.23 -14.23
CA LEU A 509 12.36 -19.52 -12.96
C LEU A 509 12.01 -18.03 -13.13
N GLY A 510 12.52 -17.41 -14.18
CA GLY A 510 12.38 -15.99 -14.45
C GLY A 510 12.90 -15.10 -13.31
N ALA A 511 12.46 -13.84 -13.31
CA ALA A 511 12.71 -12.94 -12.19
C ALA A 511 11.95 -13.33 -10.92
N GLU A 512 10.88 -14.13 -11.03
CA GLU A 512 10.09 -14.59 -9.89
C GLU A 512 10.82 -15.63 -9.04
N GLY A 513 11.60 -16.50 -9.68
CA GLY A 513 12.47 -17.46 -9.00
C GLY A 513 13.77 -16.90 -8.43
N MET A 514 14.01 -15.59 -8.50
CA MET A 514 15.16 -14.95 -7.87
C MET A 514 14.95 -14.75 -6.36
N SER A 515 15.98 -15.05 -5.57
CA SER A 515 15.96 -14.90 -4.12
C SER A 515 15.80 -13.44 -3.68
N GLU A 516 15.03 -13.23 -2.62
CA GLU A 516 14.93 -11.96 -1.90
C GLU A 516 16.27 -11.59 -1.28
N GLU A 517 16.63 -10.30 -1.32
CA GLU A 517 17.77 -9.73 -0.61
C GLU A 517 17.29 -8.62 0.30
N GLU A 518 17.69 -8.67 1.57
CA GLU A 518 17.51 -7.55 2.50
C GLU A 518 18.84 -6.83 2.71
N GLU A 519 18.81 -5.51 2.52
CA GLU A 519 19.95 -4.64 2.77
C GLU A 519 20.17 -4.49 4.28
N LYS A 520 21.35 -4.88 4.76
CA LYS A 520 21.76 -4.72 6.16
C LYS A 520 23.11 -4.01 6.23
N ALA A 521 23.18 -2.92 6.99
CA ALA A 521 24.46 -2.36 7.40
C ALA A 521 25.08 -3.28 8.46
N ASN A 522 26.15 -3.99 8.10
CA ASN A 522 26.97 -4.75 9.03
C ASN A 522 28.22 -3.93 9.35
N THR A 523 28.63 -3.88 10.61
CA THR A 523 29.89 -3.23 11.00
C THR A 523 31.01 -4.27 10.94
N LEU A 524 31.84 -4.18 9.90
CA LEU A 524 33.04 -5.02 9.73
C LEU A 524 34.26 -4.15 10.04
N GLN A 525 35.09 -4.58 10.99
CA GLN A 525 36.30 -3.85 11.42
C GLN A 525 36.04 -2.38 11.80
N GLY A 526 34.90 -2.09 12.43
CA GLY A 526 34.48 -0.73 12.80
C GLY A 526 33.85 0.09 11.66
N GLN A 527 34.01 -0.32 10.40
CA GLN A 527 33.40 0.34 9.25
C GLN A 527 31.99 -0.23 8.96
N LYS A 528 31.01 0.66 8.74
CA LYS A 528 29.65 0.26 8.32
C LYS A 528 29.67 -0.12 6.84
N ILE A 529 29.76 -1.42 6.55
CA ILE A 529 29.71 -1.96 5.19
C ILE A 529 28.28 -2.44 4.88
N LYS A 530 27.76 -1.98 3.76
CA LYS A 530 26.48 -2.44 3.21
C LYS A 530 26.61 -3.89 2.77
N THR A 531 25.92 -4.79 3.45
CA THR A 531 25.88 -6.23 3.17
C THR A 531 24.46 -6.61 2.75
N TYR A 532 24.31 -7.56 1.82
CA TYR A 532 23.00 -8.07 1.42
C TYR A 532 22.76 -9.46 1.99
N LYS A 533 21.71 -9.62 2.81
CA LYS A 533 21.25 -10.93 3.28
C LYS A 533 20.37 -11.59 2.22
N ILE A 534 20.83 -12.68 1.63
CA ILE A 534 20.06 -13.49 0.68
C ILE A 534 19.19 -14.49 1.46
N LYS A 535 17.87 -14.41 1.30
CA LYS A 535 16.89 -15.30 1.94
C LYS A 535 16.65 -16.59 1.15
N LEU A 536 16.26 -17.65 1.87
CA LEU A 536 15.98 -18.96 1.30
C LEU A 536 14.62 -18.98 0.59
N CYS A 537 14.60 -19.39 -0.68
CA CYS A 537 13.35 -19.68 -1.39
C CYS A 537 12.89 -21.10 -1.03
N VAL A 538 12.09 -21.23 0.03
CA VAL A 538 11.65 -22.53 0.59
C VAL A 538 10.94 -23.43 -0.42
N TRP A 539 10.27 -22.83 -1.41
CA TRP A 539 9.54 -23.54 -2.45
C TRP A 539 10.43 -24.09 -3.56
N ARG A 540 11.66 -23.60 -3.70
CA ARG A 540 12.55 -23.90 -4.84
C ARG A 540 13.44 -25.09 -4.50
N GLU A 541 13.66 -25.99 -5.46
CA GLU A 541 14.54 -27.14 -5.23
C GLU A 541 15.94 -26.69 -4.78
N SER A 542 16.45 -27.39 -3.77
CA SER A 542 17.63 -27.02 -2.98
C SER A 542 18.91 -26.96 -3.81
N THR A 543 19.08 -27.89 -4.75
CA THR A 543 20.23 -27.95 -5.67
C THR A 543 20.31 -26.71 -6.58
N ILE A 544 19.18 -26.09 -6.92
CA ILE A 544 19.14 -24.84 -7.71
C ILE A 544 19.87 -23.70 -6.97
N ALA A 545 19.88 -23.70 -5.64
CA ALA A 545 20.65 -22.71 -4.89
C ALA A 545 22.17 -22.81 -5.13
N GLN A 546 22.68 -24.03 -5.39
CA GLN A 546 24.07 -24.31 -5.74
C GLN A 546 24.37 -23.88 -7.18
N TYR A 547 23.49 -24.20 -8.14
CA TYR A 547 23.61 -23.73 -9.53
C TYR A 547 23.69 -22.20 -9.60
N MET A 548 22.86 -21.49 -8.84
CA MET A 548 22.91 -20.03 -8.77
C MET A 548 24.21 -19.50 -8.15
N ASN A 549 24.86 -20.25 -7.24
CA ASN A 549 26.19 -19.90 -6.74
C ASN A 549 27.27 -20.04 -7.83
N LEU A 550 27.21 -21.07 -8.67
CA LEU A 550 28.16 -21.24 -9.77
C LEU A 550 28.08 -20.06 -10.75
N VAL A 551 26.87 -19.63 -11.10
CA VAL A 551 26.65 -18.45 -11.95
C VAL A 551 27.12 -17.16 -11.27
N ASP A 552 26.79 -16.95 -10.00
CA ASP A 552 27.23 -15.76 -9.26
C ASP A 552 28.77 -15.70 -9.10
N ALA A 553 29.43 -16.85 -8.90
CA ALA A 553 30.89 -16.94 -8.81
C ALA A 553 31.57 -16.69 -10.16
N GLN A 554 31.01 -17.20 -11.27
CA GLN A 554 31.53 -16.93 -12.60
C GLN A 554 31.33 -15.45 -13.00
N ARG A 555 30.22 -14.84 -12.59
CA ARG A 555 30.04 -13.39 -12.69
C ARG A 555 31.10 -12.62 -11.88
N GLN A 556 31.41 -13.06 -10.67
CA GLN A 556 32.45 -12.40 -9.86
C GLN A 556 33.81 -12.42 -10.57
N ARG A 557 34.18 -13.54 -11.21
CA ARG A 557 35.41 -13.61 -12.03
C ARG A 557 35.40 -12.62 -13.20
N PHE A 558 34.26 -12.40 -13.85
CA PHE A 558 34.14 -11.35 -14.87
C PHE A 558 34.21 -9.94 -14.27
N GLU A 559 33.64 -9.70 -13.09
CA GLU A 559 33.77 -8.42 -12.38
C GLU A 559 35.22 -8.15 -11.92
N GLU A 560 35.99 -9.17 -11.57
CA GLU A 560 37.42 -9.05 -11.21
C GLU A 560 38.32 -8.66 -12.39
N LEU A 561 37.89 -8.93 -13.63
CA LEU A 561 38.54 -8.46 -14.86
C LEU A 561 38.15 -7.03 -15.25
N HIS A 562 37.28 -6.36 -14.49
CA HIS A 562 36.84 -4.99 -14.77
C HIS A 562 37.19 -4.06 -13.60
N ASN A 563 37.78 -2.91 -13.91
CA ASN A 563 38.19 -1.89 -12.93
C ASN A 563 37.01 -1.09 -12.33
N GLY A 564 35.87 -1.74 -12.12
CA GLY A 564 34.65 -1.14 -11.57
C GLY A 564 34.57 -1.20 -10.04
N THR A 565 33.56 -0.53 -9.47
CA THR A 565 33.23 -0.65 -8.05
C THR A 565 32.83 -2.08 -7.71
N LYS A 566 33.60 -2.74 -6.84
CA LYS A 566 33.35 -4.12 -6.42
C LYS A 566 31.92 -4.30 -5.88
N SER A 567 31.26 -5.40 -6.28
CA SER A 567 29.97 -5.81 -5.72
C SER A 567 30.02 -5.83 -4.19
N ALA A 568 28.99 -5.28 -3.55
CA ALA A 568 28.83 -5.37 -2.10
C ALA A 568 28.71 -6.84 -1.63
N PRO A 569 29.27 -7.20 -0.46
CA PRO A 569 29.26 -8.57 0.03
C PRO A 569 27.83 -9.09 0.23
N ARG A 570 27.64 -10.38 -0.05
CA ARG A 570 26.35 -11.07 0.06
C ARG A 570 26.47 -12.26 1.02
N GLU A 571 25.58 -12.31 1.99
CA GLU A 571 25.53 -13.31 3.06
C GLU A 571 24.26 -14.15 2.88
N ARG A 572 24.38 -15.47 2.68
CA ARG A 572 23.21 -16.36 2.64
C ARG A 572 22.78 -16.68 4.06
N VAL A 573 21.50 -16.39 4.39
CA VAL A 573 20.93 -16.65 5.71
C VAL A 573 19.89 -17.77 5.65
N GLN A 574 19.75 -18.50 6.75
CA GLN A 574 18.68 -19.52 6.94
C GLN A 574 17.30 -18.91 7.22
N GLU A 575 17.11 -17.62 6.88
CA GLU A 575 15.82 -16.94 6.98
C GLU A 575 15.00 -17.24 5.72
N ASN A 576 13.78 -17.74 5.90
CA ASN A 576 12.86 -18.00 4.80
C ASN A 576 12.41 -16.68 4.15
N GLY A 577 12.45 -16.64 2.82
CA GLY A 577 11.85 -15.56 2.03
C GLY A 577 10.32 -15.61 2.13
N LYS A 578 9.67 -14.46 1.97
CA LYS A 578 8.20 -14.34 2.02
C LYS A 578 7.53 -14.50 0.65
N ARG A 579 8.32 -14.60 -0.42
CA ARG A 579 7.80 -14.65 -1.79
C ARG A 579 6.94 -15.90 -2.05
N PRO A 580 5.76 -15.75 -2.68
CA PRO A 580 5.04 -16.90 -3.23
C PRO A 580 5.90 -17.61 -4.29
N ALA A 581 5.57 -18.88 -4.55
CA ALA A 581 6.19 -19.63 -5.63
C ALA A 581 5.61 -19.19 -6.99
N PRO A 582 6.42 -19.10 -8.06
CA PRO A 582 5.92 -18.83 -9.41
C PRO A 582 4.98 -19.96 -9.85
N LYS A 583 3.94 -19.60 -10.62
CA LYS A 583 3.02 -20.57 -11.22
C LYS A 583 3.63 -21.24 -12.45
N GLY A 584 3.12 -22.41 -12.82
CA GLY A 584 3.45 -23.04 -14.11
C GLY A 584 4.86 -23.61 -14.23
N LEU A 585 5.62 -23.74 -13.14
CA LEU A 585 6.94 -24.38 -13.21
C LEU A 585 6.80 -25.90 -13.33
N PRO A 586 7.75 -26.58 -14.00
CA PRO A 586 7.91 -28.04 -13.90
C PRO A 586 8.05 -28.50 -12.44
N GLU A 587 7.45 -29.65 -12.11
CA GLU A 587 7.42 -30.20 -10.74
C GLU A 587 8.81 -30.27 -10.09
N CYS A 588 9.84 -30.66 -10.85
CA CYS A 588 11.22 -30.78 -10.39
C CYS A 588 11.91 -29.47 -9.99
N LEU A 589 11.34 -28.30 -10.31
CA LEU A 589 11.88 -27.00 -9.87
C LEU A 589 11.37 -26.62 -8.48
N TYR A 590 10.30 -27.27 -8.01
CA TYR A 590 9.81 -27.13 -6.65
C TYR A 590 10.53 -28.08 -5.71
N ASN A 591 10.72 -27.65 -4.46
CA ASN A 591 11.16 -28.53 -3.39
C ASN A 591 10.05 -29.53 -3.07
N SER A 592 10.31 -30.83 -3.26
CA SER A 592 9.31 -31.89 -3.12
C SER A 592 8.64 -31.94 -1.74
N ARG A 593 9.39 -31.68 -0.67
CA ARG A 593 8.86 -31.63 0.71
C ARG A 593 7.97 -30.41 0.94
N TRP A 594 8.30 -29.26 0.35
CA TRP A 594 7.44 -28.07 0.39
C TRP A 594 6.18 -28.26 -0.45
N LEU A 595 6.30 -28.84 -1.65
CA LEU A 595 5.17 -29.08 -2.53
C LEU A 595 4.17 -30.05 -1.89
N GLY A 596 4.67 -31.13 -1.28
CA GLY A 596 3.87 -32.10 -0.53
C GLY A 596 3.29 -31.59 0.80
N SER A 597 3.66 -30.39 1.27
CA SER A 597 3.04 -29.76 2.45
C SER A 597 1.94 -28.75 2.11
N LEU A 598 1.70 -28.48 0.82
CA LEU A 598 0.64 -27.58 0.39
C LEU A 598 -0.74 -28.24 0.48
N ALA A 599 -1.75 -27.46 0.88
CA ALA A 599 -3.15 -27.86 0.75
C ALA A 599 -3.54 -28.07 -0.73
N PRO A 600 -4.45 -29.01 -1.06
CA PRO A 600 -4.83 -29.31 -2.46
C PRO A 600 -5.30 -28.10 -3.27
N LYS A 601 -5.95 -27.12 -2.63
CA LYS A 601 -6.33 -25.85 -3.25
C LYS A 601 -5.12 -25.03 -3.71
N ALA A 602 -4.10 -24.88 -2.85
CA ALA A 602 -2.88 -24.15 -3.16
C ALA A 602 -2.06 -24.86 -4.26
N LEU A 603 -2.02 -26.20 -4.24
CA LEU A 603 -1.40 -27.00 -5.30
C LEU A 603 -2.09 -26.78 -6.66
N LYS A 604 -3.42 -26.69 -6.69
CA LYS A 604 -4.18 -26.37 -7.90
C LYS A 604 -3.94 -24.93 -8.38
N GLU A 605 -3.86 -23.97 -7.47
CA GLU A 605 -3.57 -22.56 -7.78
C GLU A 605 -2.14 -22.33 -8.31
N LEU A 606 -1.21 -23.23 -8.00
CA LEU A 606 0.18 -23.19 -8.47
C LEU A 606 0.32 -23.62 -9.95
N GLU A 607 -0.67 -24.32 -10.50
CA GLU A 607 -0.72 -24.73 -11.92
C GLU A 607 0.55 -25.48 -12.37
N VAL A 608 1.07 -26.39 -11.52
CA VAL A 608 2.32 -27.14 -11.75
C VAL A 608 2.35 -27.74 -13.16
N SER A 609 3.39 -27.41 -13.93
CA SER A 609 3.52 -27.90 -15.31
C SER A 609 3.86 -29.39 -15.32
N LYS A 610 3.27 -30.10 -16.28
CA LYS A 610 3.53 -31.51 -16.59
C LYS A 610 4.81 -31.70 -17.43
N ASP A 611 5.49 -30.61 -17.79
CA ASP A 611 6.73 -30.68 -18.56
C ASP A 611 7.82 -31.44 -17.80
N VAL A 612 8.33 -32.52 -18.39
CA VAL A 612 9.40 -33.32 -17.79
C VAL A 612 10.75 -32.61 -18.00
N PHE A 613 11.08 -31.69 -17.11
CA PHE A 613 12.39 -31.06 -17.09
C PHE A 613 13.39 -31.90 -16.29
N ALA A 614 14.42 -32.43 -16.95
CA ALA A 614 15.47 -33.20 -16.28
C ALA A 614 16.47 -32.28 -15.58
N LEU A 615 16.23 -32.01 -14.28
CA LEU A 615 17.22 -31.40 -13.38
C LEU A 615 18.53 -32.21 -13.40
N PHE A 616 19.68 -31.59 -13.09
CA PHE A 616 20.96 -32.32 -13.10
C PHE A 616 21.01 -33.35 -11.96
N VAL A 617 20.85 -34.63 -12.31
CA VAL A 617 20.95 -35.74 -11.34
C VAL A 617 22.42 -36.14 -11.07
N ALA A 618 23.39 -35.72 -11.91
CA ALA A 618 24.74 -36.32 -11.90
C ALA A 618 25.94 -35.41 -12.29
N ALA A 619 25.77 -34.09 -12.42
CA ALA A 619 26.80 -33.23 -13.07
C ALA A 619 27.65 -32.38 -12.11
N THR A 620 27.23 -32.14 -10.87
CA THR A 620 27.93 -31.23 -9.94
C THR A 620 29.35 -31.68 -9.60
N ASP A 621 29.56 -32.99 -9.47
CA ASP A 621 30.83 -33.59 -9.04
C ASP A 621 31.92 -33.54 -10.13
N ARG A 622 31.62 -32.96 -11.30
CA ARG A 622 32.58 -32.73 -12.41
C ARG A 622 32.77 -31.25 -12.77
N MET A 623 32.17 -30.32 -12.02
CA MET A 623 32.24 -28.88 -12.31
C MET A 623 32.98 -28.04 -11.25
N VAL A 624 33.45 -28.68 -10.19
CA VAL A 624 34.40 -28.13 -9.20
C VAL A 624 35.78 -28.67 -9.53
#